data_AF-A0A956CZH7-F1
#
_entry.id   AF-A0A956CZH7-F1
#
_cell.length_a   1.000
_cell.length_b   1.000
_cell.length_c   1.000
_cell.angle_alpha   90.00
_cell.angle_beta   90.00
_cell.angle_gamma   90.00
#
_symmetry.space_group_name_H-M   'P 1'
#
loop_
_entity.id
_entity.type
_entity.pdbx_description
1 polymer ?
#
loop_
_entity_poly.entity_id
_entity_poly.type
_entity_poly.pdbx_seq_one_letter_code
_entity_poly.pdbx_strand_id
1 'polypeptide(L)'
;MSDERRTKRRSRRALVSSGAILAIVLGVGIVLHALVRPSPAECLDPELCRPQQTRLDDHGYLRAVSLDLRGRVASPEEHARLEAEGGLSDEMLDEWLDSPEFAQRVVRRHRALLWSNISAVTRLYHFRRTLGQTGGLWHQTNRSTEIVYRGGTDAIDCLDEPMTRNPDGSIAVDANGREGYVMVEPFWAPGTSLKVCGFDAQEARFSPTGADCSTRAAIGDAGCGCGPNLRWCHTGAVRDTVLRAFAEELDQRVAAHVEADEPYHALLTSRRAFVNGPLAYFWRYHRESSNNVHLVPEAIDVDGLPATAIDDGTLAFGDEDTWAPTTLPEEHAGVLTHPAYLLRFQTNRARANRFFDAFLCQPFQPP
;
A
#
# COMPACT_ATOMS: atom_id res chain seq x y z
N MET A 1 -10.62 30.17 57.85
CA MET A 1 -9.61 29.86 58.89
C MET A 1 -8.26 29.73 58.21
N SER A 2 -7.38 30.73 58.45
CA SER A 2 -5.89 30.77 58.32
C SER A 2 -5.22 30.26 57.04
N ASP A 3 -4.17 30.85 56.46
CA ASP A 3 -3.30 32.01 56.72
C ASP A 3 -2.36 32.01 55.46
N GLU A 4 -2.48 32.93 54.50
CA GLU A 4 -1.65 34.13 54.29
C GLU A 4 -0.13 33.93 54.03
N ARG A 5 0.40 34.76 53.10
CA ARG A 5 1.82 35.13 52.78
C ARG A 5 2.50 34.37 51.61
N ARG A 6 3.32 34.98 50.73
CA ARG A 6 3.72 36.38 50.47
C ARG A 6 4.42 36.47 49.09
N THR A 7 3.92 37.39 48.28
CA THR A 7 4.56 38.32 47.33
C THR A 7 6.10 38.50 47.18
N LYS A 8 6.51 38.73 45.90
CA LYS A 8 7.27 39.88 45.30
C LYS A 8 8.82 39.84 45.04
N ARG A 9 9.11 40.09 43.73
CA ARG A 9 9.99 41.10 43.06
C ARG A 9 11.54 41.00 43.06
N ARG A 10 12.08 40.91 41.81
CA ARG A 10 13.06 41.78 41.09
C ARG A 10 14.13 42.54 41.93
N SER A 11 15.43 42.46 41.59
CA SER A 11 16.13 43.26 40.54
C SER A 11 17.68 43.34 40.70
N ARG A 12 18.40 43.28 39.57
CA ARG A 12 19.54 44.12 39.09
C ARG A 12 21.00 44.03 39.64
N ARG A 13 21.92 43.93 38.64
CA ARG A 13 23.21 44.66 38.40
C ARG A 13 24.44 44.19 39.24
N ALA A 14 25.71 44.22 38.78
CA ALA A 14 26.38 44.70 37.56
C ALA A 14 27.82 44.11 37.43
N LEU A 15 28.43 44.37 36.26
CA LEU A 15 29.81 44.16 35.77
C LEU A 15 30.97 44.30 36.78
N VAL A 16 32.10 43.60 36.51
CA VAL A 16 33.44 44.22 36.26
C VAL A 16 34.29 43.29 35.36
N SER A 17 34.88 43.90 34.32
CA SER A 17 35.96 43.39 33.46
C SER A 17 37.32 43.95 33.90
N SER A 18 38.42 43.21 33.69
CA SER A 18 39.80 43.64 33.35
C SER A 18 40.75 42.47 33.63
N GLY A 19 41.80 42.16 32.87
CA GLY A 19 42.46 42.88 31.79
C GLY A 19 43.41 41.97 31.01
N ALA A 20 43.85 42.47 29.86
CA ALA A 20 44.62 41.82 28.82
C ALA A 20 46.14 41.77 29.11
N ILE A 21 46.81 40.77 28.52
CA ILE A 21 48.20 40.90 28.05
C ILE A 21 48.27 40.44 26.59
N LEU A 22 48.51 41.43 25.74
CA LEU A 22 49.03 41.48 24.36
C LEU A 22 50.45 40.80 24.32
N ALA A 23 51.07 40.26 23.27
CA ALA A 23 50.99 40.49 21.83
C ALA A 23 51.98 39.54 21.08
N ILE A 24 51.78 39.42 19.76
CA ILE A 24 52.79 39.20 18.68
C ILE A 24 53.37 37.77 18.49
N VAL A 25 52.95 37.08 17.42
CA VAL A 25 53.71 36.93 16.15
C VAL A 25 52.71 36.79 14.98
N LEU A 26 52.77 37.76 14.07
CA LEU A 26 52.19 37.75 12.73
C LEU A 26 53.12 36.98 11.79
N GLY A 27 52.57 36.14 10.91
CA GLY A 27 53.21 35.84 9.63
C GLY A 27 52.94 34.44 9.04
N VAL A 28 52.07 34.41 8.02
CA VAL A 28 52.16 33.55 6.81
C VAL A 28 52.11 32.03 7.05
N GLY A 29 51.17 31.24 6.55
CA GLY A 29 50.12 31.45 5.56
C GLY A 29 49.71 30.08 5.03
N ILE A 30 48.40 29.90 4.81
CA ILE A 30 47.80 28.89 3.91
C ILE A 30 48.00 27.41 4.31
N VAL A 31 46.96 26.60 4.06
CA VAL A 31 46.87 25.13 4.19
C VAL A 31 46.52 24.71 5.63
N LEU A 32 45.31 24.25 5.94
CA LEU A 32 44.81 22.93 5.52
C LEU A 32 43.27 22.86 5.61
N HIS A 33 42.57 23.42 4.62
CA HIS A 33 41.29 22.84 4.18
C HIS A 33 41.64 21.66 3.27
N ALA A 34 42.05 20.54 3.88
CA ALA A 34 42.01 19.26 3.20
C ALA A 34 40.53 18.85 3.12
N LEU A 35 39.85 19.46 2.15
CA LEU A 35 38.67 18.88 1.54
C LEU A 35 39.00 17.42 1.26
N VAL A 36 38.25 16.51 1.88
CA VAL A 36 38.10 15.15 1.40
C VAL A 36 37.42 15.27 0.03
N ARG A 37 38.22 15.59 -0.99
CA ARG A 37 37.87 15.28 -2.36
C ARG A 37 38.02 13.76 -2.45
N PRO A 38 36.99 13.02 -2.88
CA PRO A 38 37.21 11.64 -3.28
C PRO A 38 38.34 11.68 -4.32
N SER A 39 39.45 11.02 -4.02
CA SER A 39 40.47 10.79 -5.03
C SER A 39 39.78 10.07 -6.18
N PRO A 40 39.87 10.55 -7.43
CA PRO A 40 39.52 9.68 -8.55
C PRO A 40 40.37 8.43 -8.37
N ALA A 41 39.76 7.25 -8.55
CA ALA A 41 40.52 6.01 -8.51
C ALA A 41 41.57 6.09 -9.63
N GLU A 42 42.80 6.47 -9.28
CA GLU A 42 43.93 6.43 -10.19
C GLU A 42 44.31 4.96 -10.35
N CYS A 43 44.16 4.47 -11.57
CA CYS A 43 44.67 3.16 -11.93
C CYS A 43 46.19 3.19 -11.81
N LEU A 44 46.73 2.31 -10.97
CA LEU A 44 48.16 2.21 -10.71
C LEU A 44 48.94 1.59 -11.89
N ASP A 45 48.24 0.96 -12.84
CA ASP A 45 48.83 0.35 -14.03
C ASP A 45 48.08 0.81 -15.30
N PRO A 46 48.65 1.75 -16.08
CA PRO A 46 48.04 2.27 -17.31
C PRO A 46 47.88 1.22 -18.43
N GLU A 47 48.64 0.13 -18.42
CA GLU A 47 48.54 -0.92 -19.46
C GLU A 47 47.40 -1.91 -19.19
N LEU A 48 47.04 -2.09 -17.92
CA LEU A 48 45.92 -2.95 -17.51
C LEU A 48 44.57 -2.23 -17.50
N CYS A 49 44.57 -0.90 -17.54
CA CYS A 49 43.35 -0.12 -17.43
C CYS A 49 42.93 0.43 -18.79
N ARG A 50 41.64 0.31 -19.11
CA ARG A 50 41.07 1.10 -20.22
C ARG A 50 41.39 2.57 -19.96
N PRO A 51 41.89 3.33 -20.96
CA PRO A 51 42.07 4.76 -20.82
C PRO A 51 40.78 5.37 -20.29
N GLN A 52 40.85 6.28 -19.32
CA GLN A 52 39.69 6.99 -18.79
C GLN A 52 39.01 7.73 -19.95
N GLN A 53 38.01 7.09 -20.54
CA GLN A 53 37.18 7.70 -21.56
C GLN A 53 36.20 8.64 -20.86
N THR A 54 36.33 9.94 -21.12
CA THR A 54 35.39 10.95 -20.64
C THR A 54 34.03 10.85 -21.33
N ARG A 55 33.96 10.11 -22.44
CA ARG A 55 32.74 9.83 -23.22
C ARG A 55 32.76 8.37 -23.68
N LEU A 56 31.62 7.70 -23.56
CA LEU A 56 31.43 6.35 -24.09
C LEU A 56 31.61 6.35 -25.61
N ASP A 57 32.24 5.30 -26.16
CA ASP A 57 32.19 5.01 -27.59
C ASP A 57 30.76 4.63 -28.02
N ASP A 58 30.48 4.58 -29.33
CA ASP A 58 29.10 4.41 -29.81
C ASP A 58 28.47 3.09 -29.34
N HIS A 59 29.26 2.00 -29.29
CA HIS A 59 28.79 0.71 -28.76
C HIS A 59 28.55 0.75 -27.25
N GLY A 60 29.40 1.46 -26.50
CA GLY A 60 29.24 1.71 -25.08
C GLY A 60 28.02 2.56 -24.78
N TYR A 61 27.77 3.59 -25.59
CA TYR A 61 26.58 4.43 -25.52
C TYR A 61 25.32 3.63 -25.83
N LEU A 62 25.30 2.88 -26.94
CA LEU A 62 24.21 1.97 -27.31
C LEU A 62 23.87 1.02 -26.15
N ARG A 63 24.90 0.39 -25.56
CA ARG A 63 24.71 -0.52 -24.42
C ARG A 63 24.13 0.20 -23.21
N ALA A 64 24.64 1.38 -22.87
CA ALA A 64 24.15 2.15 -21.73
C ALA A 64 22.67 2.52 -21.91
N VAL A 65 22.32 3.10 -23.06
CA VAL A 65 20.94 3.51 -23.38
C VAL A 65 20.00 2.28 -23.41
N SER A 66 20.41 1.18 -24.03
CA SER A 66 19.61 -0.06 -24.05
C SER A 66 19.34 -0.60 -22.64
N LEU A 67 20.33 -0.57 -21.74
CA LEU A 67 20.17 -1.01 -20.36
C LEU A 67 19.25 -0.07 -19.56
N ASP A 68 19.35 1.24 -19.80
CA ASP A 68 18.52 2.20 -19.11
C ASP A 68 17.06 2.11 -19.57
N LEU A 69 16.84 2.17 -20.88
CA LEU A 69 15.49 2.18 -21.49
C LEU A 69 14.81 0.82 -21.44
N ARG A 70 15.52 -0.30 -21.66
CA ARG A 70 14.89 -1.63 -21.81
C ARG A 70 15.36 -2.65 -20.78
N GLY A 71 16.45 -2.37 -20.06
CA GLY A 71 17.00 -3.31 -19.07
C GLY A 71 17.72 -4.53 -19.66
N ARG A 72 18.02 -4.52 -20.96
CA ARG A 72 18.75 -5.59 -21.65
C ARG A 72 19.92 -5.05 -22.46
N VAL A 73 20.89 -5.92 -22.75
CA VAL A 73 22.02 -5.59 -23.64
C VAL A 73 21.51 -5.53 -25.08
N ALA A 74 22.12 -4.67 -25.90
CA ALA A 74 21.81 -4.56 -27.31
C ALA A 74 22.16 -5.87 -28.06
N SER A 75 21.36 -6.22 -29.06
CA SER A 75 21.57 -7.42 -29.88
C SER A 75 22.66 -7.21 -30.93
N PRO A 76 23.21 -8.29 -31.53
CA PRO A 76 24.15 -8.17 -32.65
C PRO A 76 23.59 -7.38 -33.84
N GLU A 77 22.30 -7.51 -34.12
CA GLU A 77 21.61 -6.79 -35.19
C GLU A 77 21.53 -5.28 -34.89
N GLU A 78 21.27 -4.91 -33.64
CA GLU A 78 21.27 -3.53 -33.18
C GLU A 78 22.66 -2.88 -33.27
N HIS A 79 23.72 -3.66 -33.00
CA HIS A 79 25.10 -3.22 -33.23
C HIS A 79 25.41 -3.02 -34.71
N ALA A 80 24.96 -3.93 -35.58
CA ALA A 80 25.12 -3.78 -37.03
C ALA A 80 24.36 -2.56 -37.57
N ARG A 81 23.16 -2.29 -37.02
CA ARG A 81 22.35 -1.10 -37.37
C ARG A 81 23.07 0.19 -36.94
N LEU A 82 23.61 0.23 -35.72
CA LEU A 82 24.44 1.33 -35.22
C LEU A 82 25.63 1.63 -36.15
N GLU A 83 26.36 0.61 -36.59
CA GLU A 83 27.50 0.76 -37.50
C GLU A 83 27.08 1.30 -38.87
N ALA A 84 25.95 0.81 -39.41
CA ALA A 84 25.42 1.24 -40.70
C ALA A 84 24.93 2.70 -40.69
N GLU A 85 24.32 3.13 -39.58
CA GLU A 85 23.76 4.47 -39.40
C GLU A 85 24.81 5.48 -38.87
N GLY A 86 25.98 5.01 -38.44
CA GLY A 86 27.06 5.84 -37.90
C GLY A 86 26.77 6.38 -36.50
N GLY A 87 25.88 5.73 -35.76
CA GLY A 87 25.44 6.16 -34.43
C GLY A 87 24.05 5.64 -34.08
N LEU A 88 23.58 5.99 -32.88
CA LEU A 88 22.22 5.65 -32.44
C LEU A 88 21.24 6.64 -33.09
N SER A 89 20.40 6.17 -34.00
CA SER A 89 19.39 6.98 -34.67
C SER A 89 18.20 7.31 -33.76
N ASP A 90 17.49 8.38 -34.11
CA ASP A 90 16.25 8.77 -33.44
C ASP A 90 15.16 7.71 -33.66
N GLU A 91 15.08 7.12 -34.85
CA GLU A 91 14.12 6.05 -35.15
C GLU A 91 14.33 4.81 -34.26
N MET A 92 15.58 4.46 -34.00
CA MET A 92 15.92 3.35 -33.10
C MET A 92 15.62 3.68 -31.63
N LEU A 93 15.77 4.94 -31.23
CA LEU A 93 15.37 5.42 -29.90
C LEU A 93 13.85 5.38 -29.74
N ASP A 94 13.10 5.87 -30.73
CA ASP A 94 11.65 5.87 -30.73
C ASP A 94 11.10 4.43 -30.68
N GLU A 95 11.67 3.49 -31.47
CA GLU A 95 11.34 2.07 -31.39
C GLU A 95 11.52 1.51 -29.96
N TRP A 96 12.55 1.96 -29.25
CA TRP A 96 12.81 1.52 -27.88
C TRP A 96 11.89 2.19 -26.87
N LEU A 97 11.54 3.45 -27.05
CA LEU A 97 10.60 4.17 -26.20
C LEU A 97 9.17 3.62 -26.34
N ASP A 98 8.79 3.16 -27.54
CA ASP A 98 7.50 2.52 -27.81
C ASP A 98 7.44 1.04 -27.36
N SER A 99 8.55 0.49 -26.86
CA SER A 99 8.63 -0.92 -26.50
C SER A 99 7.94 -1.24 -25.16
N PRO A 100 7.31 -2.42 -25.01
CA PRO A 100 6.79 -2.87 -23.71
C PRO A 100 7.87 -2.94 -22.62
N GLU A 101 9.11 -3.21 -22.98
CA GLU A 101 10.24 -3.22 -22.07
C GLU A 101 10.48 -1.83 -21.45
N PHE A 102 10.33 -0.74 -22.22
CA PHE A 102 10.44 0.61 -21.67
C PHE A 102 9.34 0.91 -20.66
N ALA A 103 8.08 0.59 -20.99
CA ALA A 103 6.97 0.71 -20.03
C ALA A 103 7.27 -0.05 -18.73
N GLN A 104 7.78 -1.28 -18.80
CA GLN A 104 8.17 -2.05 -17.61
C GLN A 104 9.31 -1.40 -16.80
N ARG A 105 10.27 -0.74 -17.46
CA ARG A 105 11.34 0.01 -16.79
C ARG A 105 10.79 1.23 -16.07
N VAL A 106 9.88 1.97 -16.69
CA VAL A 106 9.20 3.12 -16.08
C VAL A 106 8.34 2.68 -14.90
N VAL A 107 7.57 1.59 -15.02
CA VAL A 107 6.80 1.00 -13.91
C VAL A 107 7.73 0.65 -12.75
N ARG A 108 8.84 -0.06 -12.99
CA ARG A 108 9.80 -0.44 -11.95
C ARG A 108 10.40 0.79 -11.26
N ARG A 109 10.73 1.84 -12.03
CA ARG A 109 11.23 3.11 -11.50
C ARG A 109 10.18 3.76 -10.59
N HIS A 110 8.92 3.80 -11.01
CA HIS A 110 7.83 4.36 -10.21
C HIS A 110 7.50 3.53 -8.98
N ARG A 111 7.60 2.19 -9.06
CA ARG A 111 7.48 1.31 -7.89
C ARG A 111 8.51 1.65 -6.82
N ALA A 112 9.76 1.87 -7.23
CA ALA A 112 10.85 2.31 -6.34
C ALA A 112 10.66 3.76 -5.85
N LEU A 113 10.04 4.62 -6.66
CA LEU A 113 9.76 6.02 -6.32
C LEU A 113 8.54 6.16 -5.40
N LEU A 114 7.51 5.34 -5.52
CA LEU A 114 6.27 5.47 -4.76
C LEU A 114 6.21 4.52 -3.57
N TRP A 115 7.13 3.56 -3.49
CA TRP A 115 7.15 2.52 -2.46
C TRP A 115 5.80 1.80 -2.36
N SER A 116 5.29 1.36 -3.51
CA SER A 116 3.95 0.76 -3.60
C SER A 116 3.83 -0.58 -2.87
N ASN A 117 4.94 -1.18 -2.43
CA ASN A 117 4.91 -2.36 -1.57
C ASN A 117 4.33 -2.01 -0.18
N ILE A 118 3.06 -2.35 -0.02
CA ILE A 118 2.27 -2.14 1.19
C ILE A 118 1.93 -3.45 1.92
N SER A 119 2.65 -4.55 1.67
CA SER A 119 2.37 -5.85 2.30
C SER A 119 2.47 -5.84 3.83
N ALA A 120 3.25 -4.91 4.40
CA ALA A 120 3.36 -4.73 5.84
C ALA A 120 2.16 -4.02 6.49
N VAL A 121 1.16 -3.58 5.70
CA VAL A 121 -0.03 -2.91 6.23
C VAL A 121 -0.95 -3.91 6.90
N THR A 122 -1.06 -3.84 8.22
CA THR A 122 -1.88 -4.78 9.00
C THR A 122 -3.30 -4.28 9.29
N ARG A 123 -3.58 -2.98 9.09
CA ARG A 123 -4.82 -2.32 9.53
C ARG A 123 -5.75 -1.88 8.39
N LEU A 124 -5.68 -2.55 7.24
CA LEU A 124 -6.61 -2.32 6.13
C LEU A 124 -8.05 -2.61 6.57
N TYR A 125 -8.25 -3.73 7.25
CA TYR A 125 -9.53 -4.18 7.77
C TYR A 125 -9.61 -4.01 9.30
N HIS A 126 -10.83 -4.03 9.82
CA HIS A 126 -11.06 -4.11 11.25
C HIS A 126 -10.67 -5.50 11.78
N PHE A 127 -9.81 -5.53 12.79
CA PHE A 127 -9.26 -6.79 13.33
C PHE A 127 -10.34 -7.74 13.88
N ARG A 128 -11.48 -7.23 14.35
CA ARG A 128 -12.65 -8.05 14.75
C ARG A 128 -13.34 -8.77 13.58
N ARG A 129 -13.07 -8.41 12.33
CA ARG A 129 -13.56 -9.11 11.12
C ARG A 129 -12.56 -10.12 10.57
N THR A 130 -11.50 -10.41 11.32
CA THR A 130 -10.49 -11.41 10.93
C THR A 130 -11.00 -12.79 11.26
N LEU A 131 -11.12 -13.63 10.24
CA LEU A 131 -11.34 -15.05 10.38
C LEU A 131 -9.99 -15.76 10.50
N GLY A 132 -9.92 -16.69 11.44
CA GLY A 132 -8.82 -17.63 11.60
C GLY A 132 -9.38 -19.03 11.77
N GLN A 133 -8.48 -19.99 11.92
CA GLN A 133 -8.82 -21.39 11.95
C GLN A 133 -8.18 -22.08 13.16
N THR A 134 -9.00 -22.79 13.92
CA THR A 134 -8.56 -23.61 15.06
C THR A 134 -9.20 -24.99 14.91
N GLY A 135 -8.39 -26.06 14.88
CA GLY A 135 -8.91 -27.43 14.77
C GLY A 135 -9.77 -27.73 13.53
N GLY A 136 -9.64 -26.94 12.46
CA GLY A 136 -10.48 -27.07 11.26
C GLY A 136 -11.72 -26.16 11.23
N LEU A 137 -12.07 -25.53 12.36
CA LEU A 137 -13.19 -24.60 12.51
C LEU A 137 -12.74 -23.17 12.24
N TRP A 138 -13.53 -22.45 11.44
CA TRP A 138 -13.33 -21.03 11.15
C TRP A 138 -14.18 -20.15 12.07
N HIS A 139 -13.56 -19.13 12.66
CA HIS A 139 -14.21 -18.20 13.57
C HIS A 139 -13.53 -16.83 13.56
N GLN A 140 -14.22 -15.79 14.02
CA GLN A 140 -13.58 -14.49 14.23
C GLN A 140 -12.59 -14.58 15.40
N THR A 141 -11.32 -14.27 15.17
CA THR A 141 -10.23 -14.55 16.13
C THR A 141 -10.11 -13.53 17.26
N ASN A 142 -11.04 -12.58 17.37
CA ASN A 142 -10.92 -11.55 18.38
C ASN A 142 -11.64 -11.97 19.66
N ARG A 143 -10.88 -12.06 20.76
CA ARG A 143 -11.40 -12.38 22.09
C ARG A 143 -12.62 -11.56 22.49
N SER A 144 -12.67 -10.26 22.17
CA SER A 144 -13.86 -9.46 22.51
C SER A 144 -15.09 -9.88 21.73
N THR A 145 -14.95 -10.27 20.47
CA THR A 145 -16.06 -10.83 19.69
C THR A 145 -16.53 -12.15 20.32
N GLU A 146 -15.59 -13.05 20.61
CA GLU A 146 -15.91 -14.37 21.19
C GLU A 146 -16.66 -14.23 22.52
N ILE A 147 -16.22 -13.31 23.39
CA ILE A 147 -16.89 -13.00 24.66
C ILE A 147 -18.31 -12.46 24.41
N VAL A 148 -18.48 -11.56 23.42
CA VAL A 148 -19.79 -10.98 23.10
C VAL A 148 -20.75 -12.03 22.55
N TYR A 149 -20.26 -12.98 21.75
CA TYR A 149 -21.11 -14.00 21.12
C TYR A 149 -21.43 -15.14 22.07
N ARG A 150 -20.46 -15.60 22.88
CA ARG A 150 -20.55 -16.84 23.66
C ARG A 150 -20.64 -16.63 25.17
N GLY A 151 -20.60 -15.38 25.64
CA GLY A 151 -20.94 -15.00 27.02
C GLY A 151 -19.96 -15.45 28.11
N GLY A 152 -18.76 -15.93 27.75
CA GLY A 152 -17.74 -16.41 28.70
C GLY A 152 -16.70 -15.34 29.11
N THR A 153 -15.92 -15.62 30.16
CA THR A 153 -14.73 -14.81 30.53
C THR A 153 -13.50 -15.15 29.68
N ASP A 154 -13.49 -16.32 29.06
CA ASP A 154 -12.40 -16.83 28.23
C ASP A 154 -12.81 -16.93 26.76
N ALA A 155 -11.80 -16.88 25.89
CA ALA A 155 -11.93 -17.19 24.48
C ALA A 155 -12.27 -18.69 24.35
N ILE A 156 -13.54 -18.99 24.05
CA ILE A 156 -14.01 -20.36 23.90
C ILE A 156 -14.41 -20.58 22.44
N ASP A 157 -13.85 -21.62 21.83
CA ASP A 157 -14.18 -22.05 20.48
C ASP A 157 -15.60 -22.65 20.43
N CYS A 158 -16.23 -22.59 19.25
CA CYS A 158 -17.47 -23.31 19.00
C CYS A 158 -17.24 -24.84 19.01
N LEU A 159 -18.32 -25.59 19.09
CA LEU A 159 -18.30 -27.05 19.08
C LEU A 159 -18.03 -27.57 17.66
N ASP A 160 -17.21 -28.62 17.53
CA ASP A 160 -17.03 -29.35 16.27
C ASP A 160 -18.19 -30.32 16.01
N GLU A 161 -19.41 -29.82 16.12
CA GLU A 161 -20.65 -30.51 15.77
C GLU A 161 -21.58 -29.59 14.97
N PRO A 162 -22.46 -30.12 14.10
CA PRO A 162 -23.38 -29.30 13.34
C PRO A 162 -24.25 -28.40 14.23
N MET A 163 -24.35 -27.13 13.88
CA MET A 163 -25.16 -26.13 14.56
C MET A 163 -26.63 -26.53 14.56
N THR A 164 -27.27 -26.44 15.73
CA THR A 164 -28.71 -26.59 15.88
C THR A 164 -29.37 -25.24 16.19
N ARG A 165 -30.67 -25.13 15.94
CA ARG A 165 -31.46 -23.93 16.26
C ARG A 165 -32.55 -24.28 17.26
N ASN A 166 -32.84 -23.32 18.13
CA ASN A 166 -33.99 -23.38 19.03
C ASN A 166 -35.30 -23.19 18.24
N PRO A 167 -36.47 -23.52 18.82
CA PRO A 167 -37.77 -23.35 18.17
C PRO A 167 -38.09 -21.89 17.78
N ASP A 168 -37.48 -20.91 18.43
CA ASP A 168 -37.61 -19.48 18.14
C ASP A 168 -36.67 -19.01 17.00
N GLY A 169 -35.88 -19.93 16.42
CA GLY A 169 -34.92 -19.65 15.36
C GLY A 169 -33.54 -19.17 15.83
N SER A 170 -33.36 -18.92 17.14
CA SER A 170 -32.07 -18.56 17.72
C SER A 170 -31.07 -19.72 17.62
N ILE A 171 -29.78 -19.41 17.61
CA ILE A 171 -28.71 -20.41 17.58
C ILE A 171 -28.69 -21.13 18.93
N ALA A 172 -28.78 -22.46 18.91
CA ALA A 172 -28.70 -23.26 20.13
C ALA A 172 -27.25 -23.31 20.63
N VAL A 173 -27.10 -23.21 21.95
CA VAL A 173 -25.81 -23.22 22.64
C VAL A 173 -25.79 -24.25 23.77
N ASP A 174 -24.61 -24.77 24.08
CA ASP A 174 -24.42 -25.65 25.24
C ASP A 174 -24.43 -24.86 26.57
N ALA A 175 -24.22 -25.56 27.69
CA ALA A 175 -24.16 -24.95 29.01
C ALA A 175 -23.03 -23.90 29.19
N ASN A 176 -22.05 -23.88 28.29
CA ASN A 176 -20.94 -22.93 28.27
C ASN A 176 -21.12 -21.82 27.22
N GLY A 177 -22.29 -21.73 26.58
CA GLY A 177 -22.56 -20.73 25.54
C GLY A 177 -21.92 -21.04 24.18
N ARG A 178 -21.46 -22.27 23.95
CA ARG A 178 -20.86 -22.68 22.66
C ARG A 178 -21.93 -23.18 21.71
N GLU A 179 -21.94 -22.64 20.50
CA GLU A 179 -22.73 -23.11 19.37
C GLU A 179 -21.98 -24.16 18.53
N GLY A 180 -22.67 -24.82 17.61
CA GLY A 180 -22.05 -25.70 16.61
C GLY A 180 -21.60 -24.97 15.34
N TYR A 181 -21.06 -25.70 14.37
CA TYR A 181 -20.64 -25.16 13.07
C TYR A 181 -21.71 -25.28 11.98
N VAL A 182 -21.62 -24.42 10.97
CA VAL A 182 -22.31 -24.58 9.69
C VAL A 182 -21.30 -24.70 8.56
N MET A 183 -21.66 -25.42 7.51
CA MET A 183 -20.84 -25.50 6.30
C MET A 183 -21.12 -24.27 5.44
N VAL A 184 -20.09 -23.47 5.16
CA VAL A 184 -20.20 -22.26 4.33
C VAL A 184 -19.21 -22.33 3.18
N GLU A 185 -19.66 -21.98 1.99
CA GLU A 185 -18.79 -21.76 0.84
C GLU A 185 -18.32 -20.30 0.82
N PRO A 186 -17.04 -20.01 1.08
CA PRO A 186 -16.54 -18.65 1.17
C PRO A 186 -16.30 -18.05 -0.21
N PHE A 187 -16.42 -16.72 -0.32
CA PHE A 187 -16.20 -16.02 -1.59
C PHE A 187 -14.78 -16.17 -2.17
N TRP A 188 -13.78 -16.43 -1.31
CA TRP A 188 -12.37 -16.58 -1.73
C TRP A 188 -11.99 -18.01 -2.13
N ALA A 189 -12.87 -18.99 -1.91
CA ALA A 189 -12.67 -20.37 -2.35
C ALA A 189 -13.99 -21.00 -2.80
N PRO A 190 -14.57 -20.54 -3.93
CA PRO A 190 -15.77 -21.15 -4.49
C PRO A 190 -15.60 -22.65 -4.73
N GLY A 191 -16.68 -23.41 -4.57
CA GLY A 191 -16.71 -24.87 -4.62
C GLY A 191 -16.13 -25.58 -3.39
N THR A 192 -15.62 -24.86 -2.39
CA THR A 192 -15.06 -25.44 -1.16
C THR A 192 -15.93 -25.08 0.05
N SER A 193 -16.48 -26.08 0.74
CA SER A 193 -17.22 -25.85 1.98
C SER A 193 -16.30 -25.89 3.21
N LEU A 194 -16.38 -24.87 4.05
CA LEU A 194 -15.63 -24.75 5.31
C LEU A 194 -16.57 -24.89 6.50
N LYS A 195 -16.09 -25.49 7.60
CA LYS A 195 -16.80 -25.45 8.88
C LYS A 195 -16.59 -24.07 9.50
N VAL A 196 -17.66 -23.32 9.69
CA VAL A 196 -17.64 -21.98 10.29
C VAL A 196 -18.52 -21.98 11.53
N CYS A 197 -18.04 -21.40 12.64
CA CYS A 197 -18.82 -21.29 13.86
C CYS A 197 -20.16 -20.56 13.62
N GLY A 198 -21.24 -21.06 14.22
CA GLY A 198 -22.60 -20.61 13.92
C GLY A 198 -22.84 -19.11 14.10
N PHE A 199 -22.29 -18.50 15.16
CA PHE A 199 -22.43 -17.05 15.36
C PHE A 199 -21.65 -16.25 14.32
N ASP A 200 -20.48 -16.73 13.91
CA ASP A 200 -19.64 -16.09 12.91
C ASP A 200 -20.22 -16.23 11.49
N ALA A 201 -20.99 -17.30 11.23
CA ALA A 201 -21.62 -17.58 9.95
C ALA A 201 -22.98 -16.90 9.73
N GLN A 202 -23.41 -16.00 10.64
CA GLN A 202 -24.69 -15.31 10.47
C GLN A 202 -24.70 -14.43 9.21
N GLU A 203 -25.80 -14.52 8.46
CA GLU A 203 -25.98 -13.90 7.14
C GLU A 203 -26.87 -12.66 7.13
N ALA A 204 -27.52 -12.35 8.27
CA ALA A 204 -28.47 -11.25 8.37
C ALA A 204 -27.81 -9.91 7.99
N ARG A 205 -28.44 -9.15 7.09
CA ARG A 205 -27.98 -7.79 6.73
C ARG A 205 -28.11 -6.82 7.89
N PHE A 206 -29.17 -6.94 8.68
CA PHE A 206 -29.41 -6.10 9.83
C PHE A 206 -29.53 -6.96 11.08
N SER A 207 -28.83 -6.58 12.15
CA SER A 207 -28.97 -7.23 13.44
C SER A 207 -30.33 -6.90 14.07
N PRO A 208 -30.76 -7.65 15.12
CA PRO A 208 -31.93 -7.30 15.91
C PRO A 208 -31.86 -5.91 16.57
N THR A 209 -30.65 -5.33 16.72
CA THR A 209 -30.47 -3.96 17.24
C THR A 209 -30.60 -2.88 16.17
N GLY A 210 -30.72 -3.28 14.89
CA GLY A 210 -30.78 -2.39 13.73
C GLY A 210 -29.41 -2.04 13.12
N ALA A 211 -28.32 -2.65 13.59
CA ALA A 211 -27.00 -2.41 13.02
C ALA A 211 -26.87 -3.06 11.64
N ASP A 212 -26.26 -2.33 10.69
CA ASP A 212 -25.93 -2.87 9.39
C ASP A 212 -24.69 -3.76 9.46
N CYS A 213 -24.89 -5.06 9.23
CA CYS A 213 -23.89 -6.10 9.37
C CYS A 213 -22.75 -6.08 8.35
N SER A 214 -22.85 -5.35 7.23
CA SER A 214 -21.70 -5.20 6.32
C SER A 214 -20.78 -4.04 6.64
N THR A 215 -21.17 -3.20 7.57
CA THR A 215 -20.47 -1.97 7.88
C THR A 215 -19.70 -2.10 9.19
N ARG A 216 -19.03 -1.02 9.58
CA ARG A 216 -18.43 -0.89 10.91
C ARG A 216 -19.47 -0.93 12.05
N ALA A 217 -20.76 -0.65 11.79
CA ALA A 217 -21.80 -0.66 12.82
C ALA A 217 -21.93 -2.02 13.53
N ALA A 218 -21.55 -3.09 12.85
CA ALA A 218 -21.64 -4.44 13.34
C ALA A 218 -20.47 -4.92 14.20
N ILE A 219 -19.46 -4.07 14.38
CA ILE A 219 -18.33 -4.39 15.25
C ILE A 219 -18.80 -4.50 16.70
N GLY A 220 -18.86 -5.73 17.21
CA GLY A 220 -19.33 -6.02 18.57
C GLY A 220 -20.84 -6.19 18.70
N ASP A 221 -21.58 -6.31 17.59
CA ASP A 221 -22.98 -6.72 17.62
C ASP A 221 -23.10 -8.24 17.49
N ALA A 222 -23.72 -8.89 18.48
CA ALA A 222 -23.92 -10.34 18.52
C ALA A 222 -24.83 -10.88 17.41
N GLY A 223 -25.70 -10.05 16.86
CA GLY A 223 -26.58 -10.40 15.74
C GLY A 223 -25.94 -10.28 14.36
N CYS A 224 -24.66 -9.88 14.28
CA CYS A 224 -23.96 -9.74 13.01
C CYS A 224 -22.82 -10.74 12.87
N GLY A 225 -22.88 -11.57 11.82
CA GLY A 225 -21.79 -12.46 11.44
C GLY A 225 -20.95 -11.91 10.29
N CYS A 226 -20.37 -12.84 9.53
CA CYS A 226 -19.54 -12.59 8.35
C CYS A 226 -20.35 -12.47 7.05
N GLY A 227 -21.68 -12.59 7.11
CA GLY A 227 -22.56 -12.42 5.96
C GLY A 227 -22.59 -13.64 5.04
N PRO A 228 -23.45 -13.58 4.00
CA PRO A 228 -23.48 -14.60 2.95
C PRO A 228 -22.10 -14.84 2.35
N ASN A 229 -21.72 -16.10 2.17
CA ASN A 229 -20.41 -16.51 1.65
C ASN A 229 -19.21 -15.89 2.39
N LEU A 230 -19.38 -15.50 3.67
CA LEU A 230 -18.38 -14.84 4.51
C LEU A 230 -17.88 -13.49 3.98
N ARG A 231 -18.64 -12.82 3.11
CA ARG A 231 -18.23 -11.63 2.35
C ARG A 231 -17.93 -10.36 3.17
N TRP A 232 -18.28 -10.31 4.46
CA TRP A 232 -17.98 -9.17 5.35
C TRP A 232 -16.78 -9.41 6.26
N CYS A 233 -16.21 -10.61 6.20
CA CYS A 233 -15.00 -10.97 6.93
C CYS A 233 -13.89 -11.34 5.97
N HIS A 234 -12.68 -11.42 6.51
CA HIS A 234 -11.49 -11.67 5.72
C HIS A 234 -10.51 -12.58 6.45
N THR A 235 -9.61 -13.19 5.70
CA THR A 235 -8.47 -13.93 6.23
C THR A 235 -7.18 -13.14 6.00
N GLY A 236 -6.07 -13.59 6.58
CA GLY A 236 -4.75 -13.02 6.26
C GLY A 236 -4.41 -13.11 4.76
N ALA A 237 -4.74 -14.22 4.12
CA ALA A 237 -4.49 -14.42 2.69
C ALA A 237 -5.34 -13.50 1.80
N VAL A 238 -6.62 -13.29 2.16
CA VAL A 238 -7.49 -12.32 1.48
C VAL A 238 -6.90 -10.91 1.58
N ARG A 239 -6.48 -10.51 2.79
CA ARG A 239 -5.85 -9.18 3.01
C ARG A 239 -4.61 -9.01 2.13
N ASP A 240 -3.71 -9.98 2.15
CA ASP A 240 -2.43 -9.87 1.44
C ASP A 240 -2.65 -9.81 -0.08
N THR A 241 -3.66 -10.52 -0.57
CA THR A 241 -4.07 -10.48 -1.99
C THR A 241 -4.63 -9.12 -2.39
N VAL A 242 -5.49 -8.52 -1.56
CA VAL A 242 -6.00 -7.16 -1.81
C VAL A 242 -4.88 -6.10 -1.74
N LEU A 243 -3.96 -6.20 -0.79
CA LEU A 243 -2.82 -5.29 -0.69
C LEU A 243 -1.89 -5.37 -1.91
N ARG A 244 -1.68 -6.58 -2.43
CA ARG A 244 -0.93 -6.80 -3.66
C ARG A 244 -1.65 -6.19 -4.87
N ALA A 245 -2.96 -6.44 -4.99
CA ALA A 245 -3.76 -5.88 -6.06
C ALA A 245 -3.75 -4.34 -6.05
N PHE A 246 -3.78 -3.68 -4.88
CA PHE A 246 -3.56 -2.23 -4.82
C PHE A 246 -2.17 -1.83 -5.35
N ALA A 247 -1.11 -2.54 -5.00
CA ALA A 247 0.23 -2.21 -5.49
C ALA A 247 0.34 -2.38 -7.02
N GLU A 248 -0.27 -3.44 -7.56
CA GLU A 248 -0.29 -3.75 -8.99
C GLU A 248 -1.18 -2.80 -9.79
N GLU A 249 -2.30 -2.34 -9.23
CA GLU A 249 -3.17 -1.35 -9.87
C GLU A 249 -2.40 -0.05 -10.18
N LEU A 250 -1.56 0.39 -9.26
CA LEU A 250 -0.68 1.54 -9.48
C LEU A 250 0.31 1.28 -10.61
N ASP A 251 0.81 0.06 -10.74
CA ASP A 251 1.68 -0.34 -11.85
C ASP A 251 0.91 -0.31 -13.18
N GLN A 252 -0.36 -0.76 -13.20
CA GLN A 252 -1.24 -0.66 -14.38
C GLN A 252 -1.46 0.79 -14.81
N ARG A 253 -1.65 1.72 -13.86
CA ARG A 253 -1.78 3.15 -14.18
C ARG A 253 -0.52 3.73 -14.81
N VAL A 254 0.65 3.38 -14.28
CA VAL A 254 1.92 3.85 -14.82
C VAL A 254 2.17 3.27 -16.21
N ALA A 255 1.90 1.98 -16.41
CA ALA A 255 2.01 1.35 -17.73
C ALA A 255 1.10 2.02 -18.74
N ALA A 256 -0.20 2.15 -18.43
CA ALA A 256 -1.17 2.78 -19.32
C ALA A 256 -0.88 4.27 -19.61
N HIS A 257 -0.19 4.97 -18.71
CA HIS A 257 0.24 6.34 -18.93
C HIS A 257 1.39 6.43 -19.94
N VAL A 258 2.36 5.51 -19.85
CA VAL A 258 3.49 5.41 -20.79
C VAL A 258 3.00 4.97 -22.16
N GLU A 259 2.15 3.95 -22.22
CA GLU A 259 1.58 3.42 -23.46
C GLU A 259 0.72 4.45 -24.22
N ALA A 260 0.12 5.39 -23.50
CA ALA A 260 -0.68 6.46 -24.08
C ALA A 260 0.14 7.72 -24.43
N ASP A 261 1.46 7.69 -24.22
CA ASP A 261 2.37 8.84 -24.37
C ASP A 261 1.82 10.13 -23.72
N GLU A 262 1.33 9.99 -22.48
CA GLU A 262 0.72 11.10 -21.77
C GLU A 262 1.80 11.99 -21.11
N PRO A 263 1.53 13.30 -20.98
CA PRO A 263 2.47 14.19 -20.31
C PRO A 263 2.58 13.81 -18.83
N TYR A 264 3.80 13.73 -18.29
CA TYR A 264 4.08 13.20 -16.95
C TYR A 264 3.19 13.73 -15.81
N HIS A 265 2.78 15.01 -15.87
CA HIS A 265 1.88 15.59 -14.86
C HIS A 265 0.51 14.91 -14.80
N ALA A 266 0.08 14.22 -15.87
CA ALA A 266 -1.16 13.46 -15.88
C ALA A 266 -1.11 12.24 -14.95
N LEU A 267 0.06 11.71 -14.57
CA LEU A 267 0.14 10.72 -13.46
C LEU A 267 -0.39 11.29 -12.14
N LEU A 268 -0.33 12.61 -11.96
CA LEU A 268 -0.75 13.30 -10.74
C LEU A 268 -2.19 13.82 -10.81
N THR A 269 -2.82 13.80 -11.99
CA THR A 269 -4.17 14.37 -12.20
C THR A 269 -5.14 13.41 -12.88
N SER A 270 -4.66 12.29 -13.43
CA SER A 270 -5.48 11.31 -14.12
C SER A 270 -6.47 10.64 -13.18
N ARG A 271 -7.67 10.43 -13.70
CA ARG A 271 -8.74 9.67 -13.06
C ARG A 271 -8.78 8.22 -13.51
N ARG A 272 -7.87 7.79 -14.40
CA ARG A 272 -7.77 6.42 -14.86
C ARG A 272 -7.41 5.52 -13.68
N ALA A 273 -8.17 4.45 -13.54
CA ALA A 273 -7.96 3.40 -12.56
C ALA A 273 -8.25 2.04 -13.19
N PHE A 274 -7.85 0.98 -12.50
CA PHE A 274 -8.12 -0.38 -12.89
C PHE A 274 -8.63 -1.15 -11.67
N VAL A 275 -9.47 -2.15 -11.91
CA VAL A 275 -9.94 -3.08 -10.88
C VAL A 275 -9.85 -4.50 -11.39
N ASN A 276 -9.43 -5.40 -10.52
CA ASN A 276 -9.46 -6.84 -10.74
C ASN A 276 -10.42 -7.50 -9.73
N GLY A 277 -10.45 -8.84 -9.70
CA GLY A 277 -11.26 -9.61 -8.74
C GLY A 277 -11.09 -9.12 -7.30
N PRO A 278 -9.88 -9.18 -6.71
CA PRO A 278 -9.65 -8.75 -5.34
C PRO A 278 -10.12 -7.32 -5.03
N LEU A 279 -9.86 -6.35 -5.92
CA LEU A 279 -10.26 -4.97 -5.71
C LEU A 279 -11.77 -4.78 -5.81
N ALA A 280 -12.45 -5.46 -6.75
CA ALA A 280 -13.91 -5.40 -6.85
C ALA A 280 -14.59 -5.90 -5.56
N TYR A 281 -14.13 -7.02 -5.00
CA TYR A 281 -14.62 -7.54 -3.72
C TYR A 281 -14.30 -6.62 -2.54
N PHE A 282 -13.09 -6.04 -2.51
CA PHE A 282 -12.71 -5.09 -1.46
C PHE A 282 -13.65 -3.87 -1.46
N TRP A 283 -13.81 -3.23 -2.62
CA TRP A 283 -14.64 -2.04 -2.74
C TRP A 283 -16.10 -2.34 -2.44
N ARG A 284 -16.66 -3.45 -2.93
CA ARG A 284 -18.08 -3.79 -2.70
C ARG A 284 -18.39 -4.17 -1.25
N TYR A 285 -17.57 -4.99 -0.60
CA TYR A 285 -17.97 -5.60 0.69
C TYR A 285 -17.11 -5.21 1.89
N HIS A 286 -15.90 -4.68 1.68
CA HIS A 286 -14.94 -4.48 2.77
C HIS A 286 -14.59 -3.03 3.07
N ARG A 287 -14.84 -2.09 2.14
CA ARG A 287 -14.47 -0.67 2.28
C ARG A 287 -14.97 -0.04 3.59
N GLU A 288 -16.14 -0.45 4.06
CA GLU A 288 -16.79 0.07 5.27
C GLU A 288 -16.40 -0.69 6.55
N SER A 289 -15.69 -1.80 6.43
CA SER A 289 -15.25 -2.64 7.55
C SER A 289 -13.80 -2.35 7.96
N SER A 290 -13.33 -1.11 7.74
CA SER A 290 -11.95 -0.72 8.02
C SER A 290 -11.69 -0.38 9.49
N ASN A 291 -10.43 -0.40 9.92
CA ASN A 291 -10.05 0.00 11.28
C ASN A 291 -9.79 1.51 11.41
N ASN A 292 -8.68 2.00 10.84
CA ASN A 292 -8.26 3.41 10.89
C ASN A 292 -8.09 4.01 9.47
N VAL A 293 -8.34 3.20 8.44
CA VAL A 293 -8.22 3.62 7.03
C VAL A 293 -9.63 3.82 6.52
N HIS A 294 -10.17 5.02 6.69
CA HIS A 294 -11.52 5.33 6.22
C HIS A 294 -11.46 5.60 4.72
N LEU A 295 -12.17 4.78 3.94
CA LEU A 295 -12.36 4.97 2.49
C LEU A 295 -13.83 5.34 2.21
N VAL A 296 -14.41 6.10 3.15
CA VAL A 296 -15.78 6.63 3.11
C VAL A 296 -15.68 8.16 3.28
N PRO A 297 -16.31 8.98 2.43
CA PRO A 297 -17.17 8.60 1.29
C PRO A 297 -16.42 7.82 0.20
N GLU A 298 -17.16 7.17 -0.69
CA GLU A 298 -16.63 6.21 -1.66
C GLU A 298 -15.54 6.85 -2.52
N ALA A 299 -14.37 6.21 -2.54
CA ALA A 299 -13.24 6.63 -3.36
C ALA A 299 -13.35 6.15 -4.82
N ILE A 300 -14.45 5.52 -5.19
CA ILE A 300 -14.71 4.95 -6.52
C ILE A 300 -16.22 4.73 -6.66
N ASP A 301 -16.74 4.83 -7.88
CA ASP A 301 -18.12 4.43 -8.20
C ASP A 301 -18.25 2.91 -8.04
N VAL A 302 -18.80 2.46 -6.91
CA VAL A 302 -18.96 1.04 -6.59
C VAL A 302 -20.01 0.36 -7.46
N ASP A 303 -21.04 1.11 -7.88
CA ASP A 303 -22.12 0.59 -8.72
C ASP A 303 -21.63 0.35 -10.15
N GLY A 304 -20.70 1.19 -10.63
CA GLY A 304 -20.03 1.04 -11.92
C GLY A 304 -18.96 -0.05 -12.01
N LEU A 305 -18.62 -0.73 -10.90
CA LEU A 305 -17.63 -1.83 -10.93
C LEU A 305 -18.19 -3.09 -11.60
N PRO A 306 -17.34 -3.96 -12.17
CA PRO A 306 -17.79 -5.29 -12.62
C PRO A 306 -18.53 -6.05 -11.52
N ALA A 307 -19.60 -6.77 -11.92
CA ALA A 307 -20.36 -7.63 -11.02
C ALA A 307 -19.50 -8.84 -10.61
N THR A 308 -19.55 -9.19 -9.33
CA THR A 308 -18.75 -10.29 -8.76
C THR A 308 -19.49 -11.61 -8.87
N ALA A 309 -18.77 -12.72 -8.78
CA ALA A 309 -19.35 -14.07 -8.84
C ALA A 309 -20.35 -14.37 -7.70
N ILE A 310 -20.36 -13.58 -6.61
CA ILE A 310 -21.32 -13.74 -5.50
C ILE A 310 -22.57 -12.85 -5.63
N ASP A 311 -22.60 -11.94 -6.60
CA ASP A 311 -23.74 -11.08 -6.94
C ASP A 311 -24.13 -11.28 -8.42
N ASP A 312 -24.28 -12.54 -8.84
CA ASP A 312 -24.69 -12.97 -10.20
C ASP A 312 -23.80 -12.50 -11.37
N GLY A 313 -22.59 -12.00 -11.06
CA GLY A 313 -21.57 -11.65 -12.04
C GLY A 313 -20.64 -12.81 -12.39
N THR A 314 -19.58 -12.51 -13.16
CA THR A 314 -18.58 -13.50 -13.56
C THR A 314 -17.22 -13.28 -12.93
N LEU A 315 -16.97 -12.12 -12.31
CA LEU A 315 -15.65 -11.79 -11.76
C LEU A 315 -15.47 -12.47 -10.39
N ALA A 316 -14.63 -13.49 -10.33
CA ALA A 316 -14.29 -14.18 -9.09
C ALA A 316 -13.22 -13.43 -8.30
N PHE A 317 -13.13 -13.67 -6.98
CA PHE A 317 -12.07 -13.08 -6.16
C PHE A 317 -10.67 -13.50 -6.62
N GLY A 318 -10.53 -14.72 -7.16
CA GLY A 318 -9.27 -15.26 -7.67
C GLY A 318 -8.85 -14.72 -9.04
N ASP A 319 -9.64 -13.87 -9.70
CA ASP A 319 -9.32 -13.29 -11.00
C ASP A 319 -8.32 -12.13 -10.84
N GLU A 320 -7.11 -12.44 -10.35
CA GLU A 320 -6.07 -11.46 -10.01
C GLU A 320 -5.50 -10.74 -11.24
N ASP A 321 -5.41 -11.43 -12.38
CA ASP A 321 -4.82 -10.90 -13.62
C ASP A 321 -5.85 -10.29 -14.59
N THR A 322 -7.14 -10.30 -14.23
CA THR A 322 -8.21 -9.75 -15.09
C THR A 322 -8.51 -8.31 -14.69
N TRP A 323 -7.88 -7.36 -15.39
CA TRP A 323 -8.01 -5.93 -15.10
C TRP A 323 -9.08 -5.26 -15.97
N ALA A 324 -10.07 -4.64 -15.34
CA ALA A 324 -11.06 -3.79 -15.99
C ALA A 324 -10.75 -2.31 -15.73
N PRO A 325 -10.74 -1.46 -16.77
CA PRO A 325 -10.56 -0.03 -16.59
C PRO A 325 -11.79 0.58 -15.90
N THR A 326 -11.55 1.58 -15.07
CA THR A 326 -12.59 2.38 -14.42
C THR A 326 -12.15 3.84 -14.30
N THR A 327 -13.09 4.72 -14.02
CA THR A 327 -12.83 6.16 -13.87
C THR A 327 -13.16 6.58 -12.45
N LEU A 328 -12.16 7.09 -11.74
CA LEU A 328 -12.32 7.64 -10.39
C LEU A 328 -13.13 8.94 -10.42
N PRO A 329 -13.75 9.36 -9.30
CA PRO A 329 -14.38 10.68 -9.15
C PRO A 329 -13.43 11.87 -9.38
N GLU A 330 -13.98 13.08 -9.49
CA GLU A 330 -13.23 14.31 -9.82
C GLU A 330 -12.24 14.74 -8.72
N GLU A 331 -12.47 14.31 -7.49
CA GLU A 331 -11.68 14.66 -6.30
C GLU A 331 -10.34 13.93 -6.24
N HIS A 332 -10.04 13.02 -7.18
CA HIS A 332 -8.81 12.26 -7.20
C HIS A 332 -7.64 13.01 -7.86
N ALA A 333 -6.46 12.89 -7.26
CA ALA A 333 -5.20 13.43 -7.77
C ALA A 333 -4.25 12.30 -8.17
N GLY A 334 -4.68 11.47 -9.13
CA GLY A 334 -3.89 10.38 -9.70
C GLY A 334 -3.20 9.49 -8.67
N VAL A 335 -1.89 9.32 -8.80
CA VAL A 335 -1.08 8.49 -7.87
C VAL A 335 -1.04 9.02 -6.44
N LEU A 336 -1.32 10.32 -6.21
CA LEU A 336 -1.27 10.92 -4.88
C LEU A 336 -2.50 10.59 -4.02
N THR A 337 -3.62 10.21 -4.64
CA THR A 337 -4.81 9.69 -3.96
C THR A 337 -4.95 8.18 -4.07
N HIS A 338 -3.96 7.49 -4.68
CA HIS A 338 -3.98 6.05 -4.81
C HIS A 338 -3.80 5.35 -3.44
N PRO A 339 -4.56 4.28 -3.11
CA PRO A 339 -4.48 3.60 -1.81
C PRO A 339 -3.07 3.18 -1.39
N ALA A 340 -2.22 2.69 -2.29
CA ALA A 340 -0.84 2.34 -1.95
C ALA A 340 -0.02 3.55 -1.45
N TYR A 341 -0.21 4.74 -2.05
CA TYR A 341 0.45 5.97 -1.60
C TYR A 341 -0.09 6.40 -0.23
N LEU A 342 -1.41 6.40 -0.06
CA LEU A 342 -2.07 6.83 1.18
C LEU A 342 -1.75 5.93 2.37
N LEU A 343 -1.68 4.62 2.14
CA LEU A 343 -1.37 3.61 3.15
C LEU A 343 0.11 3.60 3.52
N ARG A 344 1.00 3.83 2.56
CA ARG A 344 2.44 3.91 2.79
C ARG A 344 2.81 5.19 3.54
N PHE A 345 2.22 6.31 3.16
CA PHE A 345 2.48 7.63 3.73
C PHE A 345 1.27 8.09 4.55
N GLN A 346 1.12 7.56 5.76
CA GLN A 346 -0.11 7.71 6.54
C GLN A 346 -0.41 9.14 7.04
N THR A 347 0.60 10.01 7.12
CA THR A 347 0.43 11.40 7.58
C THR A 347 0.55 12.40 6.44
N ASN A 348 -0.15 13.53 6.53
CA ASN A 348 -0.02 14.62 5.55
C ASN A 348 1.44 15.08 5.38
N ARG A 349 2.21 15.11 6.48
CA ARG A 349 3.63 15.44 6.45
C ARG A 349 4.47 14.42 5.69
N ALA A 350 4.20 13.12 5.86
CA ALA A 350 4.90 12.07 5.12
C ALA A 350 4.57 12.12 3.62
N ARG A 351 3.30 12.38 3.27
CA ARG A 351 2.86 12.56 1.87
C ARG A 351 3.51 13.77 1.24
N ALA A 352 3.50 14.92 1.91
CA ALA A 352 4.16 16.12 1.40
C ALA A 352 5.67 15.89 1.26
N ASN A 353 6.32 15.30 2.27
CA ASN A 353 7.74 14.97 2.19
C ASN A 353 8.05 14.08 0.99
N ARG A 354 7.26 13.02 0.75
CA ARG A 354 7.50 12.16 -0.40
C ARG A 354 7.26 12.88 -1.71
N PHE A 355 6.23 13.71 -1.81
CA PHE A 355 5.95 14.47 -3.02
C PHE A 355 7.13 15.40 -3.40
N PHE A 356 7.62 16.18 -2.44
CA PHE A 356 8.75 17.10 -2.66
C PHE A 356 10.04 16.37 -3.05
N ASP A 357 10.34 15.28 -2.36
CA ASP A 357 11.53 14.46 -2.64
C ASP A 357 11.44 13.75 -4.00
N ALA A 358 10.32 13.08 -4.27
CA ALA A 358 10.16 12.23 -5.45
C ALA A 358 9.91 13.00 -6.76
N PHE A 359 9.17 14.12 -6.69
CA PHE A 359 8.71 14.83 -7.89
C PHE A 359 9.37 16.20 -8.07
N LEU A 360 9.68 16.91 -6.98
CA LEU A 360 10.30 18.25 -7.05
C LEU A 360 11.82 18.22 -6.86
N CYS A 361 12.39 17.09 -6.46
CA CYS A 361 13.81 16.95 -6.11
C CYS A 361 14.29 17.99 -5.08
N GLN A 362 13.41 18.33 -4.12
CA GLN A 362 13.68 19.34 -3.11
C GLN A 362 13.37 18.80 -1.71
N PRO A 363 14.14 19.18 -0.68
CA PRO A 363 13.84 18.80 0.69
C PRO A 363 12.54 19.46 1.16
N PHE A 364 11.65 18.70 1.77
CA PHE A 364 10.45 19.24 2.39
C PHE A 364 10.76 19.94 3.72
N GLN A 365 10.39 21.21 3.83
CA GLN A 365 10.48 22.00 5.06
C GLN A 365 9.05 22.22 5.59
N PRO A 366 8.67 21.62 6.74
CA PRO A 366 7.38 21.90 7.35
C PRO A 366 7.32 23.37 7.84
N PRO A 367 6.14 24.01 7.81
CA PRO A 367 5.94 25.33 8.41
C PRO A 367 6.07 25.33 9.93
#